data_AF-A0A496UZ00-F1
#
_entry.id   AF-A0A496UZ00-F1
#
_cell.length_a   1.000
_cell.length_b   1.000
_cell.length_c   1.000
_cell.angle_alpha   90.00
_cell.angle_beta   90.00
_cell.angle_gamma   90.00
#
_symmetry.space_group_name_H-M   'P 1'
#
loop_
_entity.id
_entity.type
_entity.pdbx_description
1 polymer ?
#
loop_
_entity_poly.entity_id
_entity_poly.type
_entity_poly.pdbx_seq_one_letter_code
_entity_poly.pdbx_strand_id
1 'polypeptide(L)' 'MRIKIHGCMVLEVENYQQIFEKLRLKSFYLEKDAETYAKEFAKRVEKIMGKQINMPVFSYEALVKELVRVGIFEEEE' A
#
# COMPACT_ATOMS: atom_id res chain seq x y z
N MET A 1 14.35 -0.20 2.67
CA MET A 1 13.51 0.85 2.07
C MET A 1 12.61 1.42 3.14
N ARG A 2 12.39 2.74 3.13
CA ARG A 2 11.55 3.42 4.10
C ARG A 2 10.38 4.08 3.38
N ILE A 3 9.16 3.74 3.79
CA ILE A 3 7.92 4.28 3.21
C ILE A 3 7.16 4.99 4.31
N LYS A 4 6.83 6.26 4.06
CA LYS A 4 5.94 7.05 4.90
C LYS A 4 4.54 7.01 4.31
N ILE A 5 3.57 6.66 5.14
CA ILE A 5 2.15 6.66 4.80
C ILE A 5 1.60 8.00 5.28
N HIS A 6 1.03 8.77 4.35
CA HIS A 6 0.66 10.16 4.57
C HIS A 6 -0.13 10.35 5.88
N GLY A 7 0.46 11.12 6.81
CA GLY A 7 -0.13 11.46 8.11
C GLY A 7 -0.27 10.33 9.14
N CYS A 8 0.22 9.11 8.86
CA CYS A 8 -0.10 7.95 9.70
C CYS A 8 1.13 7.30 10.36
N MET A 9 2.16 6.93 9.59
CA MET A 9 3.35 6.25 10.10
C MET A 9 4.43 6.11 9.07
N VAL A 10 5.63 5.80 9.56
CA VAL A 10 6.77 5.39 8.74
C VAL A 10 7.01 3.89 8.94
N LEU A 11 7.23 3.18 7.84
CA LEU A 11 7.51 1.75 7.80
C LEU A 11 8.89 1.52 7.18
N GLU A 12 9.76 0.87 7.94
CA GLU A 12 11.00 0.30 7.42
C GLU A 12 10.73 -1.13 6.95
N VAL A 13 11.06 -1.42 5.69
CA VAL A 13 10.77 -2.69 5.02
C VAL A 13 11.93 -3.13 4.12
N GLU A 14 12.06 -4.44 3.94
CA GLU A 14 13.04 -5.05 3.04
C GLU A 14 12.53 -5.14 1.61
N ASN A 15 11.20 -5.23 1.42
CA ASN A 15 10.55 -5.30 0.13
C ASN A 15 9.12 -4.72 0.17
N TYR A 16 8.50 -4.53 -0.99
CA TYR A 16 7.17 -3.92 -1.10
C TYR A 16 6.04 -4.76 -0.48
N GLN A 17 6.17 -6.10 -0.42
CA GLN A 17 5.17 -6.98 0.20
C GLN A 17 5.06 -6.71 1.72
N GLN A 18 6.19 -6.52 2.40
CA GLN A 18 6.23 -6.26 3.84
C GLN A 18 5.43 -5.00 4.25
N ILE A 19 5.24 -4.03 3.35
CA ILE A 19 4.41 -2.85 3.61
C ILE A 19 2.97 -3.29 3.91
N PHE A 20 2.40 -4.12 3.04
CA PHE A 20 1.03 -4.58 3.17
C PHE A 20 0.87 -5.62 4.27
N GLU A 21 1.89 -6.43 4.55
CA GLU A 21 1.90 -7.31 5.73
C GLU A 21 1.83 -6.49 7.02
N LYS A 22 2.68 -5.47 7.17
CA LYS A 22 2.69 -4.60 8.36
C LYS A 22 1.39 -3.83 8.51
N LEU A 23 0.85 -3.29 7.41
CA LEU A 23 -0.44 -2.59 7.42
C LEU A 23 -1.60 -3.51 7.78
N ARG A 24 -1.63 -4.71 7.23
CA ARG A 24 -2.63 -5.74 7.52
C ARG A 24 -2.62 -6.15 8.99
N LEU A 25 -1.43 -6.41 9.54
CA LEU A 25 -1.24 -6.73 10.95
C LEU A 25 -1.74 -5.59 11.85
N LYS A 26 -1.36 -4.36 11.55
CA LYS A 26 -1.79 -3.16 12.30
C LYS A 26 -3.29 -2.89 12.21
N SER A 27 -3.91 -3.27 11.11
CA SER A 27 -5.35 -3.13 10.89
C SER A 27 -6.15 -4.33 11.42
N PHE A 28 -5.50 -5.29 12.10
CA PHE A 28 -6.10 -6.53 12.62
C PHE A 28 -6.83 -7.40 11.58
N TYR A 29 -6.52 -7.24 10.29
CA TYR A 29 -7.10 -8.06 9.21
C TYR A 29 -6.31 -9.37 9.04
N LEU A 30 -6.25 -10.16 10.11
CA LEU A 30 -5.42 -11.37 10.16
C LEU A 30 -5.92 -12.51 9.27
N GLU A 31 -7.22 -12.53 8.97
CA GLU A 31 -7.88 -13.56 8.17
C GLU A 31 -7.56 -13.50 6.67
N LYS A 32 -7.12 -12.33 6.18
CA LYS A 32 -6.77 -12.13 4.77
C LYS A 32 -5.27 -12.32 4.58
N ASP A 33 -4.87 -12.83 3.42
CA ASP A 33 -3.47 -12.76 3.01
C ASP A 33 -3.08 -11.31 2.61
N ALA A 34 -1.77 -11.06 2.50
CA ALA A 34 -1.25 -9.73 2.22
C ALA A 34 -1.65 -9.20 0.82
N GLU A 35 -1.77 -10.07 -0.18
CA GLU A 35 -2.16 -9.69 -1.54
C GLU A 35 -3.64 -9.29 -1.58
N THR A 36 -4.53 -10.08 -0.97
CA THR A 36 -5.95 -9.74 -0.86
C THR A 36 -6.14 -8.42 -0.13
N TYR A 37 -5.43 -8.21 0.99
CA TYR A 37 -5.44 -6.93 1.70
C TYR A 37 -4.96 -5.78 0.81
N ALA A 38 -3.85 -5.95 0.08
CA ALA A 38 -3.30 -4.92 -0.81
C ALA A 38 -4.28 -4.51 -1.92
N LYS A 39 -4.94 -5.48 -2.57
CA LYS A 39 -5.95 -5.22 -3.60
C LYS A 39 -7.17 -4.49 -3.04
N GLU A 40 -7.62 -4.84 -1.85
CA GLU A 40 -8.72 -4.11 -1.20
C GLU A 40 -8.30 -2.70 -0.77
N PHE A 41 -7.08 -2.54 -0.28
CA PHE A 41 -6.52 -1.24 0.06
C PHE A 41 -6.49 -0.33 -1.17
N ALA A 42 -6.05 -0.84 -2.32
CA ALA A 42 -6.08 -0.13 -3.58
C ALA A 42 -7.49 0.37 -3.92
N LYS A 43 -8.50 -0.53 -3.87
CA LYS A 43 -9.92 -0.16 -4.11
C LYS A 43 -10.44 0.90 -3.14
N ARG A 44 -10.00 0.87 -1.87
CA ARG A 44 -10.38 1.89 -0.88
C ARG A 44 -9.76 3.23 -1.23
N VAL A 45 -8.48 3.25 -1.61
CA VAL A 45 -7.79 4.46 -2.06
C VAL A 45 -8.46 5.05 -3.28
N GLU A 46 -8.84 4.24 -4.27
CA GLU A 46 -9.55 4.72 -5.47
C GLU A 46 -10.86 5.43 -5.10
N LYS A 47 -11.64 4.84 -4.18
CA LYS A 47 -12.89 5.42 -3.69
C LYS A 47 -12.69 6.74 -2.91
N ILE A 48 -11.65 6.82 -2.08
CA ILE A 48 -11.39 7.99 -1.22
C ILE A 48 -10.82 9.14 -2.04
N MET A 49 -9.85 8.85 -2.92
CA MET A 49 -9.11 9.86 -3.67
C MET A 49 -9.77 10.23 -4.99
N GLY A 50 -10.74 9.45 -5.47
CA GLY A 50 -11.34 9.61 -6.80
C GLY A 50 -10.33 9.42 -7.94
N LYS A 51 -9.19 8.78 -7.66
CA LYS A 51 -8.11 8.51 -8.62
C LYS A 51 -8.05 7.03 -8.89
N GLN A 52 -7.98 6.65 -10.16
CA GLN A 52 -7.81 5.26 -10.56
C GLN A 52 -6.38 4.79 -10.29
N ILE A 53 -6.23 3.57 -9.78
CA ILE A 53 -4.95 2.87 -9.64
C ILE A 53 -4.77 1.99 -10.87
N ASN A 54 -3.82 2.36 -11.72
CA ASN A 54 -3.59 1.66 -12.98
C ASN A 54 -2.53 0.58 -12.80
N MET A 55 -3.00 -0.66 -12.63
CA MET A 55 -2.13 -1.81 -12.47
C MET A 55 -2.70 -3.01 -13.24
N PRO A 56 -2.34 -3.18 -14.54
CA PRO A 56 -2.90 -4.23 -15.40
C PRO A 56 -2.50 -5.65 -14.95
N VAL A 57 -1.34 -5.78 -14.30
CA VAL A 57 -0.87 -7.02 -13.66
C VAL A 57 -0.51 -6.68 -12.22
N PHE A 58 -1.03 -7.43 -11.25
CA PHE A 58 -0.76 -7.18 -9.85
C PHE A 58 0.71 -7.45 -9.53
N SER A 59 1.38 -6.45 -8.94
CA SER A 59 2.61 -6.63 -8.18
C SER A 59 2.65 -5.60 -7.05
N TYR A 60 3.27 -5.96 -5.93
CA TYR A 60 3.40 -5.04 -4.80
C TYR A 60 4.15 -3.76 -5.17
N GLU A 61 5.17 -3.88 -6.01
CA GLU A 61 5.94 -2.73 -6.51
C GLU A 61 5.06 -1.78 -7.34
N ALA A 62 4.31 -2.30 -8.32
CA ALA A 62 3.46 -1.47 -9.17
C ALA A 62 2.38 -0.76 -8.35
N LEU A 63 1.79 -1.46 -7.38
CA LEU A 63 0.82 -0.87 -6.46
C LEU A 63 1.46 0.25 -5.63
N VAL A 64 2.64 0.03 -5.06
CA VAL A 64 3.31 1.04 -4.23
C VAL A 64 3.67 2.28 -5.06
N LYS A 65 4.20 2.11 -6.27
CA LYS A 65 4.48 3.21 -7.19
C LYS A 65 3.23 4.02 -7.50
N GLU A 66 2.10 3.36 -7.74
CA GLU A 66 0.81 4.05 -7.92
C GLU A 66 0.36 4.77 -6.65
N LEU A 67 0.53 4.17 -5.47
CA LEU A 67 0.20 4.79 -4.18
C LEU A 67 1.07 6.01 -3.87
N VAL A 68 2.34 6.01 -4.31
CA VAL A 68 3.20 7.19 -4.27
C VAL A 68 2.68 8.25 -5.25
N ARG A 69 2.41 7.87 -6.50
CA ARG A 69 1.88 8.78 -7.54
C ARG A 69 0.58 9.47 -7.10
N VAL A 70 -0.32 8.75 -6.41
CA VAL A 70 -1.59 9.33 -5.96
C VAL A 70 -1.48 10.13 -4.66
N GLY A 71 -0.31 10.11 -3.98
CA GLY A 71 -0.01 10.87 -2.78
C GLY A 71 -0.38 10.18 -1.46
N ILE A 72 -0.55 8.86 -1.47
CA ILE A 72 -0.83 8.06 -0.26
C ILE A 72 0.46 7.66 0.44
N PHE A 73 1.48 7.29 -0.34
CA PHE A 73 2.81 6.93 0.15
C PHE A 73 3.85 7.99 -0.28
N GLU A 74 4.89 8.12 0.52
CA GLU A 74 6.10 8.89 0.23
C GLU A 74 7.29 7.94 0.45
N GLU A 75 8.15 7.77 -0.56
CA GLU A 75 9.41 7.06 -0.39
C GLU A 75 10.41 8.00 0.31
N GLU A 76 11.03 7.53 1.40
CA GLU A 76 12.09 8.26 2.11
C GLU A 76 13.44 7.56 1.87
N GLU A 77 14.48 8.35 1.57
CA GLU A 77 15.89 7.91 1.48
C GLU A 77 16.49 7.62 2.86
#